data_AF-A0A2M7MZJ3-F1
#
_entry.id   AF-A0A2M7MZJ3-F1
#
_cell.length_a   1.000
_cell.length_b   1.000
_cell.length_c   1.000
_cell.angle_alpha   90.00
_cell.angle_beta   90.00
_cell.angle_gamma   90.00
#
_symmetry.space_group_name_H-M   'P 1'
#
loop_
_entity.id
_entity.type
_entity.pdbx_description
1 polymer ?
#
loop_
_entity_poly.entity_id
_entity_poly.type
_entity_poly.pdbx_seq_one_letter_code
_entity_poly.pdbx_strand_id
1 'polypeptide(L)'
;METITISETSLVYPYTLPELGYAFDALEPYIDKATMEIHLTKHHAAYVSNLNAAIKETEYEKTALTEIFKNISKVPTAIRNNGGGHFNHSLFWKCLSPKGGGLPKGKLYCERDKIVQYE
;
A
#
# COMPACT_ATOMS: atom_id res chain seq x y z
N MET A 1 -8.33 10.09 -16.66
CA MET A 1 -7.52 9.67 -15.51
C MET A 1 -8.35 8.62 -14.80
N GLU A 2 -8.00 7.35 -14.93
CA GLU A 2 -8.61 6.32 -14.09
C GLU A 2 -8.12 6.53 -12.66
N THR A 3 -9.05 6.79 -11.75
CA THR A 3 -8.79 6.79 -10.32
C THR A 3 -8.24 5.42 -9.94
N ILE A 4 -7.05 5.38 -9.33
CA ILE A 4 -6.54 4.16 -8.71
C ILE A 4 -7.42 3.91 -7.49
N THR A 5 -8.50 3.15 -7.67
CA THR A 5 -9.33 2.72 -6.56
C THR A 5 -8.60 1.59 -5.85
N ILE A 6 -8.29 1.77 -4.57
CA ILE A 6 -8.10 0.63 -3.68
C ILE A 6 -9.48 -0.02 -3.60
N SER A 7 -9.57 -1.29 -4.04
CA SER A 7 -10.83 -2.03 -3.93
C SER A 7 -11.35 -1.87 -2.51
N GLU A 8 -12.59 -1.42 -2.36
CA GLU A 8 -13.19 -1.17 -1.03
C GLU A 8 -13.13 -2.43 -0.14
N THR A 9 -13.07 -3.61 -0.76
CA THR A 9 -12.91 -4.90 -0.08
C THR A 9 -11.57 -5.11 0.63
N SER A 10 -10.53 -4.34 0.33
CA SER A 10 -9.21 -4.47 0.98
C SER A 10 -9.05 -3.58 2.22
N LEU A 11 -10.05 -2.74 2.53
CA LEU A 11 -9.96 -1.77 3.63
C LEU A 11 -10.76 -2.20 4.86
N VAL A 12 -11.55 -3.27 4.78
CA VAL A 12 -12.36 -3.79 5.89
C VAL A 12 -11.90 -5.22 6.19
N TYR A 13 -11.94 -5.61 7.46
CA TYR A 13 -11.64 -6.98 7.87
C TYR A 13 -12.59 -7.99 7.20
N PRO A 14 -12.11 -9.18 6.79
CA PRO A 14 -10.72 -9.63 6.86
C PRO A 14 -9.85 -9.06 5.73
N TYR A 15 -8.63 -8.64 6.08
CA TYR A 15 -7.62 -8.14 5.14
C TYR A 15 -6.97 -9.30 4.38
N THR A 16 -6.59 -9.05 3.13
CA THR A 16 -5.95 -10.03 2.23
C THR A 16 -4.74 -9.41 1.53
N LEU A 17 -3.84 -10.26 1.03
CA LEU A 17 -2.75 -9.78 0.19
C LEU A 17 -3.29 -9.37 -1.18
N PRO A 18 -2.80 -8.25 -1.76
CA PRO A 18 -3.17 -7.87 -3.09
C PRO A 18 -2.55 -8.82 -4.11
N GLU A 19 -3.27 -9.09 -5.19
CA GLU A 19 -2.70 -9.72 -6.38
C GLU A 19 -1.84 -8.70 -7.12
N LEU A 20 -0.60 -9.10 -7.46
CA LEU A 20 0.25 -8.28 -8.31
C LEU A 20 -0.23 -8.40 -9.76
N GLY A 21 -0.47 -7.27 -10.42
CA GLY A 21 -0.80 -7.20 -11.84
C GLY A 21 0.38 -7.45 -12.79
N TYR A 22 1.49 -7.99 -12.28
CA TYR A 22 2.74 -8.24 -12.98
C TYR A 22 3.55 -9.34 -12.27
N ALA A 23 4.48 -9.98 -12.99
CA ALA A 23 5.33 -11.04 -12.45
C ALA A 23 6.39 -10.49 -11.46
N PHE A 24 6.93 -11.34 -10.59
CA PHE A 24 7.91 -10.94 -9.58
C PHE A 24 9.25 -10.44 -10.16
N ASP A 25 9.63 -10.88 -11.35
CA ASP A 25 10.82 -10.41 -12.08
C ASP A 25 10.53 -9.23 -13.02
N ALA A 26 9.29 -8.76 -13.11
CA ALA A 26 8.89 -7.75 -14.08
C ALA A 26 9.48 -6.35 -13.82
N LEU A 27 10.14 -6.14 -12.67
CA LEU A 27 10.79 -4.87 -12.30
C LEU A 27 12.32 -4.93 -12.38
N GLU A 28 12.89 -6.03 -12.88
CA GLU A 28 14.32 -6.09 -13.16
C GLU A 28 14.72 -5.09 -14.27
N PRO A 29 15.93 -4.51 -14.19
CA PRO A 29 17.00 -4.76 -13.22
C PRO A 29 16.92 -3.88 -11.96
N TYR A 30 15.80 -3.20 -11.71
CA TYR A 30 15.70 -2.20 -10.64
C TYR A 30 15.32 -2.81 -9.28
N ILE A 31 14.48 -3.83 -9.29
CA ILE A 31 14.16 -4.64 -8.11
C ILE A 31 14.22 -6.10 -8.52
N ASP A 32 15.06 -6.88 -7.86
CA ASP A 32 15.25 -8.29 -8.17
C ASP A 32 14.04 -9.15 -7.73
N LYS A 33 13.86 -10.29 -8.41
CA LYS A 33 12.77 -11.22 -8.16
C LYS A 33 12.70 -11.69 -6.70
N ALA A 34 13.83 -12.01 -6.07
CA ALA A 34 13.84 -12.54 -4.70
C ALA A 34 13.36 -11.49 -3.69
N THR A 35 13.76 -10.23 -3.87
CA THR A 35 13.23 -9.11 -3.09
C THR A 35 11.72 -8.99 -3.26
N MET A 36 11.20 -9.03 -4.49
CA MET A 36 9.76 -8.94 -4.74
C MET A 36 8.96 -10.07 -4.08
N GLU A 37 9.45 -11.30 -4.18
CA GLU A 37 8.83 -12.48 -3.55
C GLU A 37 8.82 -12.37 -2.02
N ILE A 38 9.97 -12.06 -1.41
CA ILE A 38 10.09 -11.97 0.06
C ILE A 38 9.27 -10.80 0.60
N HIS A 39 9.30 -9.65 -0.08
CA HIS A 39 8.63 -8.44 0.35
C HIS A 39 7.09 -8.59 0.34
N LEU A 40 6.52 -9.27 -0.66
CA LEU A 40 5.09 -9.59 -0.66
C LEU A 40 4.75 -10.76 0.27
N THR A 41 5.39 -11.92 0.06
CA THR A 41 4.94 -13.19 0.68
C THR A 41 5.38 -13.36 2.14
N LYS A 42 6.34 -12.56 2.63
CA LYS A 42 6.78 -12.56 4.02
C LYS A 42 6.41 -11.26 4.73
N HIS A 43 6.95 -10.12 4.27
CA HIS A 43 6.77 -8.86 4.99
C HIS A 43 5.32 -8.34 4.92
N HIS A 44 4.75 -8.20 3.71
CA HIS A 44 3.36 -7.79 3.59
C HIS A 44 2.40 -8.83 4.20
N ALA A 45 2.66 -10.11 3.99
CA ALA A 45 1.89 -11.20 4.59
C ALA A 45 1.85 -11.14 6.13
N ALA A 46 2.98 -10.82 6.77
CA ALA A 46 3.05 -10.67 8.21
C ALA A 46 2.17 -9.50 8.70
N TYR A 47 2.19 -8.35 8.02
CA TYR A 47 1.30 -7.24 8.35
C TYR A 47 -0.17 -7.63 8.23
N VAL A 48 -0.56 -8.30 7.14
CA VAL A 48 -1.95 -8.77 6.95
C VAL A 48 -2.39 -9.73 8.06
N SER A 49 -1.57 -10.74 8.35
CA SER A 49 -1.87 -11.75 9.38
C SER A 49 -2.01 -11.10 10.76
N ASN A 50 -1.06 -10.25 11.14
CA ASN A 50 -1.05 -9.59 12.44
C ASN A 50 -2.17 -8.56 12.57
N LEU A 51 -2.50 -7.84 11.49
CA LEU A 51 -3.62 -6.91 11.48
C LEU A 51 -4.96 -7.64 11.67
N ASN A 52 -5.18 -8.73 10.95
CA ASN A 52 -6.36 -9.58 11.12
C ASN A 52 -6.50 -10.09 12.55
N ALA A 53 -5.40 -10.56 13.14
CA ALA A 53 -5.39 -11.02 14.53
C ALA A 53 -5.69 -9.88 15.53
N ALA A 54 -5.19 -8.67 15.26
CA ALA A 54 -5.39 -7.51 16.13
C ALA A 54 -6.78 -6.87 16.02
N ILE A 55 -7.48 -7.05 14.89
CA ILE A 55 -8.81 -6.45 14.65
C ILE A 55 -9.95 -7.40 14.98
N LYS A 56 -9.75 -8.71 14.86
CA LYS A 56 -10.78 -9.72 15.14
C LYS A 56 -11.39 -9.50 16.54
N GLU A 57 -12.72 -9.51 16.60
CA GLU A 57 -13.53 -9.36 17.82
C GLU A 57 -13.34 -8.01 18.53
N THR A 58 -12.86 -6.98 17.81
CA THR A 58 -12.73 -5.61 18.33
C THR A 58 -13.79 -4.67 17.73
N GLU A 59 -13.93 -3.48 18.31
CA GLU A 59 -14.79 -2.42 17.75
C GLU A 59 -14.40 -1.99 16.32
N TYR A 60 -13.15 -2.25 15.92
CA TYR A 60 -12.62 -1.87 14.61
C TYR A 60 -12.99 -2.85 13.48
N GLU A 61 -13.54 -4.02 13.79
CA GLU A 61 -13.77 -5.10 12.81
C GLU A 61 -14.64 -4.68 11.62
N LYS A 62 -15.63 -3.82 11.86
CA LYS A 62 -16.53 -3.30 10.83
C LYS A 62 -16.14 -1.90 10.33
N THR A 63 -15.00 -1.39 10.78
CA THR A 63 -14.53 -0.04 10.46
C THR A 63 -13.52 -0.12 9.33
N ALA A 64 -13.70 0.69 8.29
CA ALA A 64 -12.72 0.79 7.22
C ALA A 64 -11.39 1.34 7.76
N LEU A 65 -10.27 0.80 7.28
CA LEU A 65 -8.93 1.15 7.74
C LEU A 65 -8.62 2.66 7.57
N THR A 66 -9.20 3.30 6.56
CA THR A 66 -9.13 4.76 6.35
C THR A 66 -9.81 5.54 7.47
N GLU A 67 -10.92 5.03 8.02
CA GLU A 67 -11.60 5.63 9.17
C GLU A 67 -10.82 5.40 10.47
N ILE A 68 -10.23 4.20 10.64
CA ILE A 68 -9.30 3.91 11.74
C ILE A 68 -8.14 4.92 11.73
N PHE A 69 -7.59 5.22 10.55
CA PHE A 69 -6.46 6.15 10.41
C PHE A 69 -6.77 7.59 10.81
N LYS A 70 -8.03 8.04 10.74
CA LYS A 70 -8.41 9.38 11.22
C LYS A 70 -8.17 9.57 12.71
N ASN A 71 -8.13 8.49 13.48
CA ASN A 71 -7.90 8.50 14.93
C ASN A 71 -6.69 7.63 15.35
N ILE A 72 -5.72 7.45 14.45
CA ILE A 72 -4.66 6.44 14.59
C ILE A 72 -3.82 6.54 15.87
N SER A 73 -3.71 7.72 16.47
CA SER A 73 -2.99 7.93 17.73
C SER A 73 -3.68 7.32 18.95
N LYS A 74 -4.98 7.03 18.85
CA LYS A 74 -5.81 6.43 19.91
C LYS A 74 -5.99 4.92 19.75
N VAL A 75 -5.59 4.38 18.62
CA VAL A 75 -5.77 2.98 18.23
C VAL A 75 -4.60 2.14 18.80
N PRO A 76 -4.83 0.88 19.23
CA PRO A 76 -3.77 0.01 19.70
C PRO A 76 -2.57 -0.07 18.74
N THR A 77 -1.36 -0.07 19.29
CA THR A 77 -0.11 -0.08 18.50
C THR A 77 -0.04 -1.22 17.48
N ALA A 78 -0.61 -2.39 17.82
CA ALA A 78 -0.66 -3.53 16.89
C ALA A 78 -1.49 -3.21 15.64
N ILE A 79 -2.67 -2.60 15.78
CA ILE A 79 -3.51 -2.18 14.66
C ILE A 79 -2.83 -1.03 13.91
N ARG A 80 -2.23 -0.06 14.62
CA ARG A 80 -1.51 1.05 13.98
C ARG A 80 -0.37 0.55 13.09
N ASN A 81 0.53 -0.25 13.63
CA ASN A 81 1.75 -0.66 12.94
C ASN A 81 1.42 -1.62 11.78
N ASN A 82 0.56 -2.61 12.01
CA ASN A 82 0.22 -3.59 10.97
C ASN A 82 -0.78 -3.03 9.96
N GLY A 83 -1.68 -2.15 10.38
CA GLY A 83 -2.59 -1.40 9.50
C GLY A 83 -1.83 -0.48 8.55
N GLY A 84 -0.91 0.33 9.10
CA GLY A 84 0.00 1.14 8.29
C GLY A 84 0.86 0.28 7.37
N GLY A 85 1.40 -0.84 7.86
CA GLY A 85 2.13 -1.81 7.06
C GLY A 85 1.34 -2.32 5.86
N HIS A 86 0.13 -2.84 6.08
CA HIS A 86 -0.74 -3.32 5.00
C HIS A 86 -1.11 -2.23 4.00
N PHE A 87 -1.52 -1.05 4.48
CA PHE A 87 -1.91 0.07 3.61
C PHE A 87 -0.74 0.56 2.75
N ASN A 88 0.42 0.79 3.36
CA ASN A 88 1.60 1.31 2.68
C ASN A 88 2.08 0.34 1.59
N HIS A 89 2.11 -0.96 1.86
CA HIS A 89 2.53 -1.95 0.86
C HIS A 89 1.49 -2.09 -0.24
N SER A 90 0.19 -2.09 0.08
CA SER A 90 -0.87 -2.14 -0.91
C SER A 90 -0.83 -0.95 -1.88
N LEU A 91 -0.47 0.24 -1.39
CA LEU A 91 -0.19 1.40 -2.23
C LEU A 91 1.12 1.23 -3.02
N PHE A 92 2.20 0.79 -2.37
CA PHE A 92 3.51 0.60 -2.98
C PHE A 92 3.43 -0.25 -4.24
N TRP A 93 2.78 -1.41 -4.19
CA TRP A 93 2.64 -2.31 -5.35
C TRP A 93 1.88 -1.66 -6.52
N LYS A 94 0.93 -0.75 -6.24
CA LYS A 94 0.18 -0.03 -7.29
C LYS A 94 0.97 1.12 -7.91
N CYS A 95 1.96 1.64 -7.20
CA CYS A 95 2.84 2.71 -7.68
C CYS A 95 3.99 2.18 -8.57
N LEU A 96 4.20 0.86 -8.62
CA LEU A 96 5.22 0.24 -9.45
C LEU A 96 4.65 -0.17 -10.81
N SER A 97 5.47 -0.10 -11.84
CA SER A 97 5.11 -0.53 -13.19
C SER A 97 6.34 -1.03 -13.95
N PRO A 98 6.28 -2.22 -14.58
CA PRO A 98 7.31 -2.70 -15.51
C PRO A 98 7.60 -1.75 -16.68
N LYS A 99 6.61 -0.91 -17.04
CA LYS A 99 6.70 0.09 -18.11
C LYS A 99 6.68 1.52 -17.55
N GLY A 100 7.09 1.67 -16.30
CA GLY A 100 7.14 2.94 -15.59
C GLY A 100 8.35 3.80 -15.95
N GLY A 101 8.64 4.77 -15.09
CA GLY A 101 9.74 5.72 -15.28
C GLY A 101 9.37 6.95 -16.13
N GLY A 102 10.39 7.72 -16.51
CA GLY A 102 10.23 9.02 -17.16
C GLY A 102 9.77 10.12 -16.21
N LEU A 103 9.47 11.29 -16.77
CA LEU A 103 8.92 12.41 -15.99
C LEU A 103 7.40 12.20 -15.78
N PRO A 104 6.84 12.71 -14.67
CA PRO A 104 5.40 12.82 -14.51
C PRO A 104 4.75 13.52 -15.71
N LYS A 105 3.44 13.33 -15.90
CA LYS A 105 2.69 13.97 -17.00
C LYS A 105 1.57 14.86 -16.46
N GLY A 106 1.10 15.78 -17.30
CA GLY A 106 -0.06 16.63 -17.01
C GLY A 106 0.15 17.53 -15.80
N LYS A 107 -0.92 17.74 -15.00
CA LYS A 107 -0.92 18.67 -13.86
C LYS A 107 0.21 18.38 -12.86
N LEU A 108 0.51 17.10 -12.58
CA LEU A 108 1.60 16.74 -11.66
C LEU A 108 2.97 17.23 -12.14
N TYR A 109 3.24 17.16 -13.44
CA TYR A 109 4.46 17.72 -14.03
C TYR A 109 4.51 19.23 -13.84
N CYS A 110 3.42 19.93 -14.17
CA CYS A 110 3.34 21.38 -14.07
C CYS A 110 3.53 21.87 -12.64
N GLU A 111 2.92 21.22 -11.64
CA GLU A 111 3.11 21.62 -10.24
C GLU A 111 4.53 21.33 -9.75
N ARG A 112 5.13 20.20 -10.15
CA ARG A 112 6.55 19.90 -9.85
C ARG A 112 7.45 20.99 -10.41
N ASP A 113 7.25 21.40 -11.66
CA ASP A 113 8.10 22.40 -12.32
C ASP A 113 8.02 23.78 -11.64
N LYS A 114 6.88 24.16 -11.05
CA LYS A 114 6.80 25.39 -10.24
C LYS A 114 7.64 25.34 -8.97
N ILE A 115 7.84 24.15 -8.39
CA ILE A 115 8.54 23.98 -7.11
C ILE A 115 10.06 23.86 -7.35
N VAL A 116 10.48 23.14 -8.38
CA VAL A 116 11.90 22.82 -8.65
C VAL A 116 12.68 24.01 -9.22
N GLN A 117 12.03 25.04 -9.77
CA GLN A 117 12.71 26.23 -10.33
C GLN A 117 13.32 27.16 -9.26
N TYR A 118 13.26 26.77 -7.97
CA TYR A 118 13.79 27.54 -6.84
C TYR A 118 14.96 26.84 -6.11
N GLU A 119 15.51 25.77 -6.69
CA GLU A 119 16.76 25.11 -6.26
C GLU A 119 17.86 25.29 -7.32
#